data_AF-A0A5C8U8P1-F1
#
_entry.id   AF-A0A5C8U8P1-F1
#
_cell.length_a   1.000
_cell.length_b   1.000
_cell.length_c   1.000
_cell.angle_alpha   90.00
_cell.angle_beta   90.00
_cell.angle_gamma   90.00
#
_symmetry.space_group_name_H-M   'P 1'
#
loop_
_entity.id
_entity.type
_entity.pdbx_description
1 polymer ?
#
loop_
_entity_poly.entity_id
_entity_poly.type
_entity_poly.pdbx_seq_one_letter_code
_entity_poly.pdbx_strand_id
1 'polypeptide(L)'
;MKHALTAACLVVALAVAQAGPLAAETPSTPEPAPAAPPQAVPAPEAKGDPRVERQRNGAAKVAGMIRFVAVGCPDAEPDYDRFKKVIAAMGVDIKDLEQGPLMVESLGYSEAYKKDTAGSCKRAFEHFGESGTTIPGLVTRKAPDAKTP
;
A
#
# COMPACT_ATOMS: atom_id res chain seq x y z
N MET A 1 -39.00 -24.48 -17.16
CA MET A 1 -39.02 -24.84 -15.73
C MET A 1 -38.74 -23.55 -14.97
N LYS A 2 -39.76 -22.82 -14.49
CA LYS A 2 -40.52 -23.00 -13.23
C LYS A 2 -39.75 -22.54 -11.98
N HIS A 3 -40.20 -21.39 -11.45
CA HIS A 3 -40.22 -20.88 -10.05
C HIS A 3 -38.86 -20.54 -9.39
N ALA A 4 -38.55 -19.31 -8.93
CA ALA A 4 -39.22 -18.32 -8.04
C ALA A 4 -38.98 -18.53 -6.53
N LEU A 5 -38.80 -17.39 -5.82
CA LEU A 5 -38.96 -17.16 -4.36
C LEU A 5 -37.86 -17.76 -3.44
N THR A 6 -37.46 -17.20 -2.30
CA THR A 6 -38.20 -16.42 -1.27
C THR A 6 -37.25 -15.82 -0.21
N ALA A 7 -37.68 -14.69 0.40
CA ALA A 7 -37.67 -14.32 1.84
C ALA A 7 -36.36 -14.41 2.66
N ALA A 8 -35.83 -13.31 3.21
CA ALA A 8 -36.35 -12.48 4.32
C ALA A 8 -36.26 -13.15 5.70
N CYS A 9 -35.52 -12.54 6.63
CA CYS A 9 -35.84 -12.52 8.06
C CYS A 9 -35.10 -11.37 8.76
N LEU A 10 -35.87 -10.34 9.11
CA LEU A 10 -35.61 -9.33 10.13
C LEU A 10 -35.82 -9.98 11.51
N VAL A 11 -34.91 -9.81 12.48
CA VAL A 11 -35.30 -9.80 13.91
C VAL A 11 -34.41 -8.83 14.70
N VAL A 12 -35.11 -8.05 15.54
CA VAL A 12 -34.74 -6.99 16.46
C VAL A 12 -34.55 -7.54 17.88
N ALA A 13 -33.66 -6.96 18.70
CA ALA A 13 -33.76 -6.78 20.17
C ALA A 13 -32.40 -6.19 20.65
N LEU A 14 -32.24 -5.01 21.27
CA LEU A 14 -32.90 -4.25 22.34
C LEU A 14 -32.64 -4.78 23.77
N ALA A 15 -31.95 -3.94 24.56
CA ALA A 15 -31.79 -3.91 26.03
C ALA A 15 -30.98 -5.08 26.66
N VAL A 16 -30.25 -4.95 27.77
CA VAL A 16 -30.59 -4.34 29.07
C VAL A 16 -29.31 -3.94 29.82
N ALA A 17 -29.33 -2.78 30.48
CA ALA A 17 -28.36 -2.36 31.48
C ALA A 17 -28.52 -3.22 32.75
N GLN A 18 -27.43 -3.83 33.23
CA GLN A 18 -27.43 -4.61 34.48
C GLN A 18 -26.45 -3.95 35.45
N ALA A 19 -27.00 -3.36 36.50
CA ALA A 19 -26.29 -2.87 37.67
C ALA A 19 -26.22 -3.96 38.76
N GLY A 20 -25.04 -4.09 39.39
CA GLY A 20 -24.80 -4.74 40.69
C GLY A 20 -24.22 -6.18 40.65
N PRO A 21 -23.60 -6.69 41.74
CA PRO A 21 -23.48 -6.10 43.08
C PRO A 21 -22.04 -5.92 43.62
N LEU A 22 -21.94 -5.12 44.69
CA LEU A 22 -20.87 -5.16 45.69
C LEU A 22 -20.64 -6.60 46.15
N ALA A 23 -19.41 -7.09 46.00
CA ALA A 23 -18.86 -8.15 46.82
C ALA A 23 -17.48 -7.68 47.29
N ALA A 24 -17.37 -7.52 48.61
CA ALA A 24 -16.12 -7.27 49.28
C ALA A 24 -15.25 -8.53 49.22
N GLU A 25 -14.06 -8.42 48.65
CA GLU A 25 -12.95 -9.30 48.98
C GLU A 25 -11.70 -8.44 49.10
N THR A 26 -11.20 -8.37 50.33
CA THR A 26 -9.93 -7.77 50.72
C THR A 26 -8.79 -8.48 49.99
N PRO A 27 -7.99 -7.81 49.14
CA PRO A 27 -6.71 -8.34 48.72
C PRO A 27 -5.67 -7.90 49.74
N SER A 28 -5.05 -8.90 50.37
CA SER A 28 -3.86 -8.80 51.18
C SER A 28 -2.82 -7.84 50.58
N THR A 29 -2.32 -6.94 51.43
CA THR A 29 -1.11 -6.15 51.25
C THR A 29 0.02 -7.01 50.70
N PRO A 30 0.59 -6.69 49.53
CA PRO A 30 1.91 -7.18 49.15
C PRO A 30 2.97 -6.33 49.86
N GLU A 31 3.81 -7.03 50.61
CA GLU A 31 5.09 -6.58 51.14
C GLU A 31 5.97 -5.92 50.05
N PRO A 32 6.72 -4.84 50.35
CA PRO A 32 7.50 -4.13 49.34
C PRO A 32 8.76 -4.92 48.99
N ALA A 33 8.76 -5.55 47.81
CA ALA A 33 9.98 -6.06 47.18
C ALA A 33 10.85 -4.87 46.69
N PRO A 34 12.18 -4.94 46.81
CA PRO A 34 13.08 -3.85 46.49
C PRO A 34 12.98 -3.42 45.01
N ALA A 35 12.95 -2.11 44.81
CA ALA A 35 12.80 -1.44 43.51
C ALA A 35 13.84 -1.93 42.49
N ALA A 36 13.38 -2.68 41.50
CA ALA A 36 14.07 -2.81 40.24
C ALA A 36 14.09 -1.42 39.54
N PRO A 37 15.20 -1.01 38.91
CA PRO A 37 15.27 0.26 38.21
C PRO A 37 14.15 0.35 37.16
N PRO A 38 13.57 1.53 36.95
CA PRO A 38 12.50 1.71 35.99
C PRO A 38 13.02 1.27 34.62
N GLN A 39 12.49 0.15 34.13
CA GLN A 39 12.66 -0.24 32.74
C GLN A 39 12.14 0.92 31.91
N ALA A 40 13.05 1.58 31.20
CA ALA A 40 12.71 2.57 30.20
C ALA A 40 11.84 1.87 29.17
N VAL A 41 10.52 2.03 29.30
CA VAL A 41 9.60 1.75 28.22
C VAL A 41 10.11 2.55 27.02
N PRO A 42 10.49 1.91 25.90
CA PRO A 42 10.88 2.65 24.72
C PRO A 42 9.70 3.55 24.36
N ALA A 43 9.95 4.85 24.27
CA ALA A 43 8.96 5.81 23.85
C ALA A 43 8.36 5.35 22.51
N PRO A 44 7.05 5.49 22.30
CA PRO A 44 6.45 5.15 21.01
C PRO A 44 7.19 5.93 19.93
N GLU A 45 7.72 5.21 18.94
CA GLU A 45 8.43 5.79 17.80
C GLU A 45 7.59 6.96 17.26
N ALA A 46 8.19 8.15 17.24
CA ALA A 46 7.53 9.35 16.75
C ALA A 46 7.01 9.04 15.34
N LYS A 47 5.67 9.00 15.19
CA LYS A 47 5.04 8.85 13.88
C LYS A 47 5.65 9.91 12.96
N GLY A 48 6.39 9.47 11.94
CA GLY A 48 7.05 10.37 11.00
C GLY A 48 6.06 11.33 10.33
N ASP A 49 6.57 12.39 9.71
CA ASP A 49 5.73 13.37 8.99
C ASP A 49 4.81 12.64 7.98
N PRO A 50 3.47 12.72 8.12
CA PRO A 50 2.53 12.06 7.22
C PRO A 50 2.68 12.47 5.75
N ARG A 51 3.25 13.65 5.46
CA ARG A 51 3.56 14.07 4.08
C ARG A 51 4.69 13.24 3.49
N VAL A 52 5.76 13.03 4.25
CA VAL A 52 6.92 12.23 3.83
C VAL A 52 6.47 10.80 3.56
N GLU A 53 5.68 10.24 4.47
CA GLU A 53 5.14 8.90 4.32
C GLU A 53 4.24 8.77 3.08
N ARG A 54 3.41 9.78 2.79
CA ARG A 54 2.61 9.80 1.55
C ARG A 54 3.49 9.80 0.31
N GLN A 55 4.59 10.56 0.30
CA GLN A 55 5.50 10.60 -0.85
C GLN A 55 6.23 9.28 -1.04
N ARG A 56 6.69 8.63 0.04
CA ARG A 56 7.30 7.29 -0.01
C ARG A 56 6.33 6.26 -0.58
N ASN A 57 5.11 6.20 -0.06
CA ASN A 57 4.07 5.30 -0.57
C ASN A 57 3.75 5.57 -2.05
N GLY A 58 3.70 6.85 -2.45
CA GLY A 58 3.53 7.25 -3.84
C GLY A 58 4.67 6.75 -4.73
N ALA A 59 5.91 6.92 -4.29
CA ALA A 59 7.11 6.44 -4.97
C ALA A 59 7.10 4.91 -5.12
N ALA A 60 6.77 4.16 -4.07
CA ALA A 60 6.64 2.70 -4.12
C ALA A 60 5.58 2.26 -5.13
N LYS A 61 4.42 2.93 -5.16
CA LYS A 61 3.33 2.64 -6.09
C LYS A 61 3.73 2.88 -7.55
N VAL A 62 4.41 4.00 -7.83
CA VAL A 62 4.92 4.32 -9.17
C VAL A 62 6.00 3.30 -9.57
N ALA A 63 6.94 3.00 -8.68
CA ALA A 63 8.00 2.03 -8.95
C ALA A 63 7.46 0.61 -9.20
N GLY A 64 6.42 0.20 -8.48
CA GLY A 64 5.72 -1.05 -8.73
C GLY A 64 5.06 -1.08 -10.10
N MET A 65 4.45 0.03 -10.53
CA MET A 65 3.86 0.15 -11.86
C MET A 65 4.93 0.03 -12.94
N ILE A 66 6.06 0.71 -12.79
CA ILE A 66 7.15 0.69 -13.77
C ILE A 66 7.74 -0.71 -13.93
N ARG A 67 7.94 -1.43 -12.82
CA ARG A 67 8.36 -2.83 -12.86
C ARG A 67 7.35 -3.72 -13.56
N PHE A 68 6.07 -3.56 -13.25
CA PHE A 68 5.01 -4.30 -13.90
C PHE A 68 4.98 -4.02 -15.40
N VAL A 69 5.02 -2.76 -15.82
CA VAL A 69 4.99 -2.35 -17.24
C VAL A 69 6.15 -2.97 -18.01
N ALA A 70 7.37 -2.95 -17.45
CA ALA A 70 8.57 -3.48 -18.08
C ALA A 70 8.47 -4.96 -18.49
N VAL A 71 7.62 -5.75 -17.83
CA VAL A 71 7.51 -7.20 -18.05
C VAL A 71 6.11 -7.65 -18.48
N GLY A 72 5.07 -6.92 -18.09
CA GLY A 72 3.67 -7.31 -18.22
C GLY A 72 2.92 -6.61 -19.36
N CYS A 73 3.49 -5.54 -19.93
CA CYS A 73 2.84 -4.77 -20.99
C CYS A 73 3.68 -4.82 -22.28
N PRO A 74 3.34 -5.67 -23.26
CA PRO A 74 4.19 -5.92 -24.43
C PRO A 74 4.41 -4.69 -25.32
N ASP A 75 3.41 -3.81 -25.39
CA ASP A 75 3.44 -2.61 -26.24
C ASP A 75 3.95 -1.36 -25.51
N ALA A 76 4.45 -1.51 -24.27
CA ALA A 76 4.81 -0.41 -23.41
C ALA A 76 6.29 -0.45 -23.03
N GLU A 77 6.90 0.73 -22.95
CA GLU A 77 8.29 0.91 -22.54
C GLU A 77 8.37 1.99 -21.46
N PRO A 78 8.88 1.68 -20.25
CA PRO A 78 9.10 2.69 -19.22
C PRO A 78 10.25 3.63 -19.58
N ASP A 79 10.06 4.94 -19.35
CA ASP A 79 11.15 5.92 -19.38
C ASP A 79 11.86 5.93 -18.01
N TYR A 80 12.97 5.19 -17.91
CA TYR A 80 13.72 5.08 -16.66
C TYR A 80 14.44 6.36 -16.24
N ASP A 81 14.79 7.24 -17.18
CA ASP A 81 15.44 8.51 -16.84
C ASP A 81 14.44 9.52 -16.29
N ARG A 82 13.23 9.53 -16.85
CA ARG A 82 12.11 10.28 -16.29
C ARG A 82 11.68 9.70 -14.95
N PHE A 83 11.62 8.38 -14.81
CA PHE A 83 11.30 7.72 -13.55
C PHE A 83 12.23 8.19 -12.42
N LYS A 84 13.55 8.16 -12.61
CA LYS A 84 14.53 8.63 -11.59
C LYS A 84 14.27 10.09 -11.19
N LYS A 85 14.00 10.97 -12.17
CA LYS A 85 13.70 12.39 -11.91
C LYS A 85 12.42 12.57 -11.09
N VAL A 86 11.38 11.80 -11.39
CA VAL A 86 10.11 11.83 -10.66
C VAL A 86 10.30 11.39 -9.21
N ILE A 87 11.00 10.26 -8.98
CA ILE A 87 11.28 9.76 -7.64
C ILE A 87 12.09 10.78 -6.82
N ALA A 88 13.12 11.38 -7.43
CA ALA A 88 13.90 12.44 -6.80
C ALA A 88 13.05 13.67 -6.46
N ALA A 89 12.12 14.08 -7.34
CA ALA A 89 11.19 15.18 -7.09
C ALA A 89 10.19 14.89 -5.96
N MET A 90 9.91 13.62 -5.66
CA MET A 90 9.13 13.19 -4.49
C MET A 90 9.96 13.19 -3.20
N GLY A 91 11.27 13.48 -3.27
CA GLY A 91 12.19 13.47 -2.12
C GLY A 91 12.59 12.07 -1.67
N VAL A 92 12.47 11.07 -2.56
CA VAL A 92 12.82 9.67 -2.28
C VAL A 92 14.13 9.33 -2.98
N ASP A 93 15.04 8.63 -2.31
CA ASP A 93 16.23 8.09 -2.95
C ASP A 93 15.86 6.87 -3.80
N ILE A 94 16.33 6.82 -5.03
CA ILE A 94 16.12 5.67 -5.92
C ILE A 94 16.68 4.38 -5.29
N LYS A 95 17.73 4.49 -4.47
CA LYS A 95 18.33 3.34 -3.77
C LYS A 95 17.33 2.67 -2.84
N ASP A 96 16.45 3.41 -2.18
CA ASP A 96 15.41 2.83 -1.32
C ASP A 96 14.38 2.02 -2.11
N LEU A 97 14.21 2.33 -3.40
CA LEU A 97 13.37 1.52 -4.28
C LEU A 97 14.11 0.31 -4.84
N GLU A 98 15.44 0.31 -4.87
CA GLU A 98 16.26 -0.83 -5.33
C GLU A 98 16.49 -1.87 -4.22
N GLN A 99 16.46 -1.46 -2.96
CA GLN A 99 16.69 -2.32 -1.79
C GLN A 99 15.88 -1.90 -0.56
N GLY A 100 15.77 -2.78 0.42
CA GLY A 100 15.11 -2.45 1.69
C GLY A 100 13.58 -2.43 1.63
N PRO A 101 12.90 -1.85 2.64
CA PRO A 101 11.44 -1.99 2.80
C PRO A 101 10.62 -1.37 1.66
N LEU A 102 11.03 -0.21 1.16
CA LEU A 102 10.30 0.50 0.10
C LEU A 102 10.37 -0.27 -1.24
N MET A 103 11.47 -0.98 -1.48
CA MET A 103 11.56 -1.96 -2.57
C MET A 103 10.53 -3.08 -2.41
N VAL A 104 10.40 -3.68 -1.23
CA VAL A 104 9.41 -4.75 -0.96
C VAL A 104 7.98 -4.26 -1.20
N GLU A 105 7.64 -3.06 -0.73
CA GLU A 105 6.32 -2.46 -0.99
C GLU A 105 6.07 -2.27 -2.48
N SER A 106 7.06 -1.77 -3.21
CA SER A 106 6.95 -1.60 -4.66
C SER A 106 6.77 -2.92 -5.41
N LEU A 107 7.39 -4.02 -4.94
CA LEU A 107 7.14 -5.35 -5.46
C LEU A 107 5.71 -5.81 -5.17
N GLY A 108 5.19 -5.56 -3.97
CA GLY A 108 3.80 -5.83 -3.62
C GLY A 108 2.81 -5.15 -4.58
N TYR A 109 3.05 -3.88 -4.93
CA TYR A 109 2.25 -3.19 -5.95
C TYR A 109 2.39 -3.82 -7.34
N SER A 110 3.61 -4.18 -7.76
CA SER A 110 3.83 -4.89 -9.03
C SER A 110 3.02 -6.19 -9.12
N GLU A 111 3.05 -7.02 -8.06
CA GLU A 111 2.26 -8.25 -7.99
C GLU A 111 0.75 -7.97 -7.99
N ALA A 112 0.30 -6.87 -7.39
CA ALA A 112 -1.10 -6.48 -7.44
C ALA A 112 -1.55 -6.13 -8.87
N TYR A 113 -0.71 -5.45 -9.67
CA TYR A 113 -1.04 -5.11 -11.06
C TYR A 113 -1.14 -6.34 -11.97
N LYS A 114 -0.35 -7.38 -11.71
CA LYS A 114 -0.39 -8.66 -12.45
C LYS A 114 -1.72 -9.39 -12.33
N LYS A 115 -2.54 -9.10 -11.31
CA LYS A 115 -3.87 -9.72 -11.13
C LYS A 115 -4.86 -9.33 -12.24
N ASP A 116 -4.66 -8.16 -12.85
CA ASP A 116 -5.44 -7.64 -13.97
C ASP A 116 -4.47 -6.96 -14.95
N THR A 117 -3.74 -7.78 -15.70
CA THR A 117 -2.67 -7.28 -16.60
C THR A 117 -3.22 -6.32 -17.64
N ALA A 118 -4.29 -6.71 -18.35
CA ALA A 118 -4.86 -5.90 -19.42
C ALA A 118 -5.38 -4.55 -18.91
N GLY A 119 -6.15 -4.55 -17.81
CA GLY A 119 -6.64 -3.31 -17.20
C GLY A 119 -5.50 -2.46 -16.62
N SER A 120 -4.47 -3.08 -16.04
CA SER A 120 -3.31 -2.36 -15.52
C SER A 120 -2.46 -1.72 -16.62
N CYS A 121 -2.25 -2.39 -17.76
CA CYS A 121 -1.56 -1.81 -18.90
C CYS A 121 -2.35 -0.62 -19.51
N LYS A 122 -3.69 -0.75 -19.61
CA LYS A 122 -4.55 0.37 -20.02
C LYS A 122 -4.40 1.57 -19.08
N ARG A 123 -4.51 1.34 -17.77
CA ARG A 123 -4.30 2.39 -16.75
C ARG A 123 -2.91 3.00 -16.81
N ALA A 124 -1.88 2.19 -17.10
CA ALA A 124 -0.52 2.69 -17.24
C ALA A 124 -0.43 3.74 -18.37
N PHE A 125 -1.02 3.49 -19.53
CA PHE A 125 -1.05 4.48 -20.60
C PHE A 125 -1.93 5.70 -20.27
N GLU A 126 -3.09 5.52 -19.65
CA GLU A 126 -3.98 6.63 -19.28
C GLU A 126 -3.35 7.62 -18.29
N HIS A 127 -2.53 7.12 -17.36
CA HIS A 127 -1.91 7.94 -16.32
C HIS A 127 -0.48 8.35 -16.63
N PHE A 128 0.26 7.52 -17.36
CA PHE A 128 1.70 7.64 -17.54
C PHE A 128 2.13 7.69 -19.00
N GLY A 129 1.22 7.50 -19.94
CA GLY A 129 1.45 7.68 -21.38
C GLY A 129 1.94 9.10 -21.72
N GLU A 130 2.38 9.34 -22.95
CA GLU A 130 2.85 10.66 -23.41
C GLU A 130 1.87 11.80 -23.11
N SER A 131 0.56 11.53 -23.25
CA SER A 131 -0.55 12.43 -22.90
C SER A 131 -1.24 12.07 -21.57
N GLY A 132 -0.57 11.30 -20.72
CA GLY A 132 -1.10 10.79 -19.46
C GLY A 132 -1.43 11.88 -18.45
N THR A 133 -2.32 11.56 -17.51
CA THR A 133 -2.88 12.55 -16.57
C THR A 133 -2.09 12.74 -15.27
N THR A 134 -1.26 11.77 -14.87
CA THR A 134 -0.62 11.76 -13.54
C THR A 134 0.85 12.14 -13.64
N ILE A 135 1.62 11.38 -14.42
CA ILE A 135 3.03 11.68 -14.73
C ILE A 135 3.18 11.43 -16.22
N PRO A 136 2.88 12.44 -17.07
CA PRO A 136 2.92 12.28 -18.52
C PRO A 136 4.29 11.76 -18.98
N GLY A 137 4.34 10.96 -20.04
CA GLY A 137 5.56 10.49 -20.70
C GLY A 137 6.47 9.60 -19.85
N LEU A 138 5.96 8.99 -18.78
CA LEU A 138 6.70 8.02 -17.97
C LEU A 138 6.63 6.60 -18.56
N VAL A 139 5.60 6.34 -19.37
CA VAL A 139 5.44 5.13 -20.19
C VAL A 139 5.22 5.57 -21.62
N THR A 140 5.96 4.95 -22.55
CA THR A 140 5.85 5.20 -23.98
C THR A 140 5.41 3.94 -24.71
N ARG A 141 4.98 4.08 -25.96
CA ARG A 141 4.74 2.93 -26.84
C ARG A 141 6.08 2.33 -27.22
N LYS A 142 6.22 1.02 -27.07
CA LYS A 142 7.39 0.31 -27.58
C LYS A 142 7.43 0.45 -29.10
N ALA A 143 8.59 0.80 -29.66
CA ALA A 143 8.76 0.79 -31.10
C ALA A 143 8.52 -0.63 -31.63
N PRO A 144 7.82 -0.82 -32.75
CA PRO A 144 7.76 -2.14 -33.38
C PRO A 144 9.18 -2.59 -33.67
N ASP A 145 9.56 -3.77 -33.16
CA ASP A 145 10.88 -4.34 -33.41
C ASP A 145 11.14 -4.29 -34.92
N ALA A 146 12.11 -3.47 -35.34
CA ALA A 146 12.51 -3.39 -36.73
C ALA A 146 13.08 -4.77 -37.08
N LYS A 147 12.24 -5.60 -37.70
CA LYS A 147 12.56 -6.96 -38.11
C LYS A 147 13.85 -6.90 -38.94
N THR A 148 14.95 -7.35 -38.35
CA THR A 148 16.24 -7.52 -39.03
C THR A 148 16.01 -8.36 -40.28
N PRO A 149 16.46 -7.91 -41.47
CA PRO A 149 16.24 -8.59 -42.73
C PRO A 149 16.81 -10.02 -42.75
#